data_AF-A0A178WTB6-F1
#
_entry.id   AF-A0A178WTB6-F1
#
_cell.length_a   1.000
_cell.length_b   1.000
_cell.length_c   1.000
_cell.angle_alpha   90.00
_cell.angle_beta   90.00
_cell.angle_gamma   90.00
#
_symmetry.space_group_name_H-M   'P 1'
#
loop_
_entity.id
_entity.type
_entity.pdbx_description
1 polymer ?
#
loop_
_entity_poly.entity_id
_entity_poly.type
_entity_poly.pdbx_seq_one_letter_code
_entity_poly.pdbx_strand_id
1 'polypeptide(L)' 'MVRVGYFLSSEEFGPAELVRQARLAEAAGFDRLWISDHFHPWLAEQGNSPFVWSVIGALSQVTPRCRSARR' A
#
# COMPACT_ATOMS: atom_id res chain seq x y z
N MET A 1 10.62 -21.26 6.18
CA MET A 1 11.37 -20.16 5.52
C MET A 1 10.62 -18.86 5.76
N VAL A 2 11.30 -17.76 6.05
CA VAL A 2 10.68 -16.47 6.41
C VAL A 2 10.16 -15.75 5.16
N ARG A 3 9.05 -15.02 5.29
CA ARG A 3 8.47 -14.18 4.23
C ARG A 3 8.47 -12.73 4.72
N VAL A 4 9.07 -11.83 3.95
CA VAL A 4 9.11 -10.39 4.26
C VAL A 4 8.15 -9.67 3.31
N GLY A 5 7.31 -8.79 3.84
CA GLY A 5 6.38 -7.97 3.07
C GLY A 5 6.71 -6.48 3.20
N TYR A 6 6.18 -5.68 2.29
CA TYR A 6 6.29 -4.22 2.33
C TYR A 6 4.98 -3.59 2.82
N PHE A 7 5.08 -2.60 3.70
CA PHE A 7 3.91 -1.90 4.26
C PHE A 7 3.74 -0.53 3.59
N LEU A 8 2.53 -0.27 3.11
CA LEU A 8 2.10 0.94 2.44
C LEU A 8 1.35 1.80 3.46
N SER A 9 1.97 2.90 3.87
CA SER A 9 1.44 3.84 4.87
C SER A 9 0.47 4.83 4.21
N SER A 10 -0.82 4.50 4.26
CA SER A 10 -1.92 5.34 3.75
C SER A 10 -2.01 6.70 4.44
N GLU A 11 -1.42 6.82 5.63
CA GLU A 11 -1.43 8.03 6.43
C GLU A 11 -0.34 9.00 5.96
N GLU A 12 0.82 8.48 5.54
CA GLU A 12 1.94 9.29 5.05
C GLU A 12 1.81 9.63 3.57
N PHE A 13 1.14 8.77 2.77
CA PHE A 13 1.16 8.88 1.32
C PHE A 13 -0.24 8.80 0.69
N GLY A 14 -0.47 9.63 -0.32
CA GLY A 14 -1.67 9.58 -1.14
C GLY A 14 -1.70 8.39 -2.13
N PRO A 15 -2.86 8.11 -2.77
CA PRO A 15 -3.07 6.93 -3.62
C PRO A 15 -2.02 6.70 -4.71
N ALA A 16 -1.66 7.76 -5.44
CA ALA A 16 -0.72 7.66 -6.57
C ALA A 16 0.68 7.27 -6.09
N GLU A 17 1.08 7.79 -4.94
CA GLU A 17 2.38 7.50 -4.34
C GLU A 17 2.42 6.07 -3.79
N LEU A 18 1.35 5.60 -3.14
CA LEU A 18 1.22 4.20 -2.71
C LEU A 18 1.34 3.22 -3.89
N VAL A 19 0.70 3.55 -5.03
CA VAL A 19 0.81 2.76 -6.27
C VAL A 19 2.25 2.77 -6.81
N ARG A 20 2.95 3.91 -6.75
CA ARG A 20 4.36 4.01 -7.15
C ARG A 20 5.25 3.15 -6.25
N GLN A 21 5.07 3.22 -4.94
CA GLN A 21 5.81 2.42 -3.98
C GLN A 21 5.58 0.92 -4.17
N ALA A 22 4.34 0.50 -4.45
CA ALA A 22 4.03 -0.90 -4.72
C ALA A 22 4.78 -1.46 -5.94
N ARG A 23 4.87 -0.68 -7.04
CA ARG A 23 5.69 -1.08 -8.21
C ARG A 23 7.15 -1.27 -7.83
N LEU A 24 7.69 -0.38 -7.02
CA LEU A 24 9.08 -0.47 -6.54
C LEU A 24 9.27 -1.67 -5.61
N ALA A 25 8.31 -1.95 -4.74
CA ALA A 25 8.35 -3.10 -3.86
C ALA A 25 8.35 -4.41 -4.64
N GLU A 26 7.48 -4.56 -5.65
CA GLU A 26 7.49 -5.75 -6.51
C GLU A 26 8.81 -5.87 -7.29
N ALA A 27 9.33 -4.76 -7.82
CA ALA A 27 10.62 -4.73 -8.52
C ALA A 27 11.80 -5.10 -7.60
N ALA A 28 11.73 -4.77 -6.32
CA ALA A 28 12.70 -5.13 -5.30
C ALA A 28 12.56 -6.59 -4.80
N GLY A 29 11.56 -7.33 -5.27
CA GLY A 29 11.36 -8.74 -4.95
C GLY A 29 10.43 -9.01 -3.76
N PHE A 30 9.71 -8.01 -3.26
CA PHE A 30 8.65 -8.25 -2.27
C PHE A 30 7.47 -8.94 -2.94
N ASP A 31 6.93 -9.98 -2.29
CA ASP A 31 5.80 -10.75 -2.81
C ASP A 31 4.49 -10.52 -2.03
N ARG A 32 4.55 -9.68 -0.98
CA ARG A 32 3.41 -9.31 -0.15
C ARG A 32 3.40 -7.82 0.14
N LEU A 33 2.23 -7.22 -0.01
CA LEU A 33 1.97 -5.82 0.31
C LEU A 33 0.90 -5.76 1.41
N TRP A 34 1.14 -4.93 2.41
CA TRP A 34 0.17 -4.56 3.42
C TRP A 34 -0.17 -3.09 3.25
N ILE A 35 -1.43 -2.72 3.46
CA ILE A 35 -1.87 -1.32 3.43
C ILE A 35 -2.75 -1.04 4.65
N SER A 36 -2.53 0.10 5.29
CA SER A 36 -3.35 0.60 6.39
C SER A 36 -4.70 1.11 5.89
N ASP A 37 -5.79 0.71 6.55
CA ASP A 37 -7.15 1.18 6.26
C ASP A 37 -7.66 2.12 7.36
N HIS A 38 -7.74 3.41 7.03
CA HIS A 38 -8.21 4.44 7.94
C HIS A 38 -9.27 5.33 7.29
N PHE A 39 -10.23 5.75 8.11
CA PHE A 39 -11.20 6.78 7.74
C PHE A 39 -10.64 8.19 7.94
N HIS A 40 -9.83 8.38 8.98
CA HIS A 40 -9.12 9.62 9.26
C HIS A 40 -7.62 9.35 9.47
N PRO A 41 -6.74 10.31 9.14
CA PRO A 41 -5.32 10.22 9.50
C PRO A 41 -5.14 10.04 11.02
N TRP A 42 -4.09 9.36 11.47
CA TRP A 42 -3.79 9.27 12.92
C TRP A 42 -3.43 10.63 13.50
N LEU A 43 -2.69 11.43 12.73
CA LEU A 43 -2.25 12.77 13.09
C LEU A 43 -2.71 13.76 12.03
N ALA A 44 -3.07 14.98 12.42
CA ALA A 44 -3.51 16.00 11.48
C ALA A 44 -2.44 16.34 10.44
N GLU A 45 -1.16 16.25 10.82
CA GLU A 45 0.00 16.56 10.00
C GLU A 45 0.29 15.51 8.92
N GLN A 46 -0.17 14.27 9.08
CA GLN A 46 -0.02 13.18 8.10
C GLN A 46 -0.85 13.43 6.83
N GLY A 47 -2.05 13.98 7.00
CA GLY A 47 -2.84 14.58 5.92
C GLY A 47 -3.45 13.63 4.89
N ASN A 48 -3.18 12.32 4.94
CA ASN A 48 -3.73 11.34 3.99
C ASN A 48 -4.59 10.27 4.70
N SER A 49 -5.69 9.89 4.03
CA SER A 49 -6.55 8.76 4.44
C SER A 49 -7.31 8.24 3.21
N PRO A 50 -6.59 7.71 2.19
CA PRO A 50 -7.21 7.28 0.95
C PRO A 50 -8.18 6.13 1.16
N PHE A 51 -9.23 6.08 0.34
CA PHE A 51 -10.16 4.96 0.34
C PHE A 51 -9.46 3.68 -0.17
N VAL A 52 -9.04 2.83 0.76
CA VAL A 52 -8.12 1.72 0.52
C VAL A 52 -8.64 0.71 -0.49
N TRP A 53 -9.94 0.50 -0.58
CA TRP A 53 -10.53 -0.46 -1.53
C TRP A 53 -10.24 -0.11 -2.99
N SER A 54 -10.34 1.18 -3.34
CA SER A 54 -9.95 1.65 -4.66
C SER A 54 -8.44 1.53 -4.88
N VAL A 55 -7.63 1.80 -3.84
CA VAL A 55 -6.18 1.66 -3.90
C VAL A 55 -5.79 0.19 -4.14
N ILE A 56 -6.35 -0.77 -3.42
CA ILE A 56 -6.09 -2.21 -3.60
C ILE A 56 -6.42 -2.66 -5.04
N GLY A 57 -7.49 -2.14 -5.63
CA GLY A 57 -7.81 -2.37 -7.05
C GLY A 57 -6.69 -1.89 -7.98
N ALA A 58 -6.19 -0.67 -7.76
CA ALA A 58 -5.07 -0.13 -8.51
C ALA A 58 -3.76 -0.92 -8.28
N LEU A 59 -3.46 -1.31 -7.04
CA LEU A 59 -2.31 -2.15 -6.68
C LEU A 59 -2.34 -3.45 -7.47
N SER A 60 -3.48 -4.14 -7.50
CA SER A 60 -3.65 -5.42 -8.19
C SER A 60 -3.36 -5.32 -9.70
N GLN A 61 -3.60 -4.16 -10.31
CA GLN A 61 -3.28 -3.92 -11.72
C GLN A 61 -1.79 -3.71 -11.97
N VAL A 62 -1.07 -3.10 -11.02
CA VAL A 62 0.33 -2.72 -11.21
C VAL A 62 1.34 -3.71 -10.62
N THR A 63 0.90 -4.59 -9.72
CA THR A 63 1.73 -5.62 -9.09
C THR A 63 1.09 -7.01 -9.24
N PRO A 64 1.08 -7.60 -10.45
CA PRO A 64 0.40 -8.87 -10.71
C PRO A 64 1.03 -10.08 -10.00
N ARG A 65 2.24 -9.95 -9.43
CA ARG A 65 2.96 -11.02 -8.71
C ARG A 65 2.88 -10.86 -7.19
N CYS A 66 2.49 -9.69 -6.70
CA CYS A 66 2.28 -9.45 -5.27
C CYS A 66 0.89 -9.89 -4.82
N ARG A 67 0.80 -10.36 -3.56
CA ARG A 67 -0.48 -10.48 -2.83
C ARG A 67 -0.65 -9.29 -1.90
N SER A 68 -1.73 -8.54 -2.07
CA SER A 68 -2.07 -7.40 -1.23
C SER A 68 -3.11 -7.77 -0.18
N ALA A 69 -2.92 -7.30 1.05
CA ALA A 69 -3.88 -7.45 2.14
C ALA A 69 -4.02 -6.14 2.92
N ARG A 70 -5.22 -5.86 3.44
CA ARG A 70 -5.44 -4.75 4.35
C ARG A 70 -5.10 -5.16 5.79
N ARG A 71 -4.65 -4.21 6.61
CA ARG A 71 -4.52 -4.36 8.06
C ARG A 71 -5.45 -3.38 8.76
#